data_AF-A0A418UTW8-F1
#
_entry.id   AF-A0A418UTW8-F1
#
_cell.length_a   1.000
_cell.length_b   1.000
_cell.length_c   1.000
_cell.angle_alpha   90.00
_cell.angle_beta   90.00
_cell.angle_gamma   90.00
#
_symmetry.space_group_name_H-M   'P 1'
#
loop_
_entity.id
_entity.type
_entity.pdbx_description
1 polymer ?
#
loop_
_entity_poly.entity_id
_entity_poly.type
_entity_poly.pdbx_seq_one_letter_code
_entity_poly.pdbx_strand_id
1 'polypeptide(L)'
;MPSLLTRVLGLLGPVVTAAADSLAADKTGGRTGRSDRRAASACPSTAAPPASDCLSRATVWDVARNGLPSFAYTPSPDGRADPGEVVWAWVPYEEDPSQGKDRPVLVLARSDARLVVAQMTSRDHDADAAQEARWGRYWYDVGTGAWDRKGRPSEVRLDRLLSVDPAAVRREGATMEQAVFDGVVTALKQHWS
;
A
#
# COMPACT_ATOMS: atom_id res chain seq x y z
N MET A 1 40.16 20.93 6.73
CA MET A 1 40.48 19.94 7.78
C MET A 1 40.72 20.69 9.08
N PRO A 2 39.68 20.81 9.91
CA PRO A 2 39.79 20.30 11.27
C PRO A 2 38.72 19.23 11.55
N SER A 3 39.14 18.26 12.36
CA SER A 3 38.41 17.12 12.85
C SER A 3 37.90 17.40 14.28
N LEU A 4 37.06 16.49 14.77
CA LEU A 4 36.77 16.14 16.18
C LEU A 4 35.38 16.55 16.74
N LEU A 5 34.58 15.48 16.87
CA LEU A 5 33.94 15.01 18.11
C LEU A 5 33.04 15.99 18.86
N THR A 6 31.75 15.62 18.97
CA THR A 6 31.13 15.40 20.28
C THR A 6 30.05 14.33 20.16
N ARG A 7 30.27 13.22 20.89
CA ARG A 7 29.29 12.19 21.25
C ARG A 7 28.23 12.80 22.15
N VAL A 8 26.96 12.48 21.91
CA VAL A 8 25.96 12.43 22.99
C VAL A 8 25.41 11.02 23.07
N LEU A 9 25.68 10.42 24.23
CA LEU A 9 25.17 9.17 24.77
C LEU A 9 23.65 9.26 24.95
N GLY A 10 22.92 8.20 24.64
CA GLY A 10 21.52 8.08 25.05
C GLY A 10 20.98 6.65 24.91
N LEU A 11 20.62 6.09 26.08
CA LEU A 11 19.68 4.97 26.31
C LEU A 11 20.24 3.53 26.30
N LEU A 12 20.76 3.15 27.47
CA LEU A 12 20.62 1.81 28.03
C LEU A 12 19.25 1.70 28.73
N GLY A 13 18.45 0.72 28.36
CA GLY A 13 17.21 0.32 29.05
C GLY A 13 16.85 -1.12 28.67
N PRO A 14 16.45 -1.98 29.63
CA PRO A 14 16.74 -3.42 29.56
C PRO A 14 15.77 -4.25 28.69
N VAL A 15 16.35 -5.24 28.02
CA VAL A 15 15.69 -6.43 27.49
C VAL A 15 15.21 -7.28 28.67
N VAL A 16 13.90 -7.47 28.80
CA VAL A 16 13.32 -8.51 29.66
C VAL A 16 12.97 -9.69 28.77
N THR A 17 13.76 -10.75 28.87
CA THR A 17 13.47 -12.08 28.33
C THR A 17 12.71 -12.85 29.40
N ALA A 18 11.47 -13.26 29.12
CA ALA A 18 10.76 -14.24 29.93
C ALA A 18 10.66 -15.54 29.13
N ALA A 19 11.38 -16.56 29.59
CA ALA A 19 11.23 -17.95 29.21
C ALA A 19 10.31 -18.66 30.21
N ALA A 20 9.47 -19.56 29.73
CA ALA A 20 8.87 -20.63 30.51
C ALA A 20 8.67 -21.88 29.62
N ASP A 21 9.55 -22.85 29.83
CA ASP A 21 9.35 -24.30 29.73
C ASP A 21 8.22 -24.70 30.75
N SER A 22 7.45 -25.78 30.72
CA SER A 22 7.46 -27.05 30.00
C SER A 22 6.19 -27.87 30.40
N LEU A 23 6.06 -29.06 29.81
CA LEU A 23 5.37 -30.28 30.29
C LEU A 23 3.86 -30.51 30.05
N ALA A 24 3.60 -31.23 28.95
CA ALA A 24 2.99 -32.57 28.86
C ALA A 24 1.66 -32.91 29.58
N ALA A 25 0.68 -33.40 28.81
CA ALA A 25 -0.08 -34.60 29.13
C ALA A 25 -0.67 -35.26 27.86
N ASP A 26 -0.28 -36.52 27.67
CA ASP A 26 -0.81 -37.52 26.75
C ASP A 26 -2.24 -37.94 27.12
N LYS A 27 -3.11 -38.20 26.12
CA LYS A 27 -4.16 -39.22 26.20
C LYS A 27 -4.48 -39.82 24.83
N THR A 28 -4.11 -41.09 24.74
CA THR A 28 -4.49 -42.12 23.77
C THR A 28 -6.00 -42.36 23.72
N GLY A 29 -6.55 -42.62 22.53
CA GLY A 29 -7.90 -43.18 22.35
C GLY A 29 -8.31 -43.33 20.88
N GLY A 30 -8.07 -44.50 20.29
CA GLY A 30 -8.44 -44.82 18.90
C GLY A 30 -9.86 -45.33 18.72
N ARG A 31 -10.35 -45.31 17.46
CA ARG A 31 -11.06 -46.42 16.76
C ARG A 31 -11.65 -45.98 15.41
N THR A 32 -11.19 -46.65 14.36
CA THR A 32 -11.90 -47.24 13.19
C THR A 32 -13.22 -46.64 12.68
N GLY A 33 -13.24 -46.31 11.39
CA GLY A 33 -14.43 -46.24 10.52
C GLY A 33 -14.12 -45.64 9.15
N ARG A 34 -13.55 -46.43 8.21
CA ARG A 34 -14.17 -46.90 6.96
C ARG A 34 -15.02 -45.84 6.22
N SER A 35 -14.41 -45.34 5.14
CA SER A 35 -14.95 -45.09 3.79
C SER A 35 -16.42 -44.72 3.63
N ASP A 36 -16.68 -43.50 3.17
CA ASP A 36 -17.68 -43.29 2.13
C ASP A 36 -17.32 -42.13 1.19
N ARG A 37 -17.83 -42.29 -0.03
CA ARG A 37 -17.37 -41.69 -1.29
C ARG A 37 -18.02 -40.33 -1.54
N ARG A 38 -17.26 -39.47 -2.23
CA ARG A 38 -17.70 -38.51 -3.26
C ARG A 38 -18.84 -37.55 -2.91
N ALA A 39 -18.48 -36.28 -2.69
CA ALA A 39 -19.12 -35.17 -3.38
C ALA A 39 -18.07 -34.07 -3.61
N ALA A 40 -17.64 -33.94 -4.86
CA ALA A 40 -16.80 -32.84 -5.32
C ALA A 40 -17.67 -31.57 -5.35
N SER A 41 -17.56 -30.73 -4.33
CA SER A 41 -17.92 -29.32 -4.45
C SER A 41 -16.70 -28.60 -5.01
N ALA A 42 -16.74 -28.40 -6.33
CA ALA A 42 -15.76 -27.57 -7.02
C ALA A 42 -15.79 -26.16 -6.43
N CYS A 43 -14.75 -25.79 -5.69
CA CYS A 43 -14.44 -24.39 -5.47
C CYS A 43 -14.21 -23.76 -6.85
N PRO A 44 -14.94 -22.70 -7.24
CA PRO A 44 -14.54 -21.95 -8.42
C PRO A 44 -13.19 -21.33 -8.07
N SER A 45 -12.13 -21.86 -8.65
CA SER A 45 -10.83 -21.19 -8.66
C SER A 45 -11.07 -19.87 -9.37
N THR A 46 -10.98 -18.76 -8.62
CA THR A 46 -10.95 -17.42 -9.18
C THR A 46 -9.70 -17.37 -10.07
N ALA A 47 -9.87 -17.68 -11.35
CA ALA A 47 -8.85 -17.44 -12.35
C ALA A 47 -8.48 -15.96 -12.25
N ALA A 48 -7.19 -15.67 -12.14
CA ALA A 48 -6.71 -14.31 -12.26
C ALA A 48 -7.29 -13.72 -13.55
N PRO A 49 -7.87 -12.50 -13.52
CA PRO A 49 -8.43 -11.89 -14.71
C PRO A 49 -7.35 -11.84 -15.80
N PRO A 50 -7.73 -11.98 -17.09
CA PRO A 50 -6.77 -11.85 -18.18
C PRO A 50 -6.09 -10.48 -18.09
N ALA A 51 -4.80 -10.40 -18.45
CA ALA A 51 -4.03 -9.16 -18.36
C ALA A 51 -4.68 -7.94 -19.04
N SER A 52 -5.51 -8.17 -20.06
CA SER A 52 -6.28 -7.10 -20.72
C SER A 52 -7.33 -6.45 -19.81
N ASP A 53 -7.89 -7.18 -18.84
CA ASP A 53 -8.88 -6.69 -17.87
C ASP A 53 -8.25 -6.04 -16.64
N CYS A 54 -6.96 -6.30 -16.37
CA CYS A 54 -6.24 -5.54 -15.34
C CYS A 54 -5.72 -4.20 -15.88
N LEU A 55 -5.30 -4.16 -17.15
CA LEU A 55 -4.93 -2.93 -17.86
C LEU A 55 -6.13 -1.98 -18.06
N SER A 56 -7.34 -2.49 -18.26
CA SER A 56 -8.56 -1.65 -18.33
C SER A 56 -8.85 -0.94 -16.99
N ARG A 57 -8.41 -1.54 -15.88
CA ARG A 57 -8.78 -1.14 -14.51
C ARG A 57 -7.78 -0.18 -13.86
N ALA A 58 -6.50 -0.22 -14.21
CA ALA A 58 -5.50 0.74 -13.72
C ALA A 58 -4.41 1.01 -14.77
N THR A 59 -4.22 2.28 -15.13
CA THR A 59 -3.20 2.74 -16.08
C THR A 59 -2.33 3.82 -15.45
N VAL A 60 -1.18 4.14 -16.05
CA VAL A 60 -0.36 5.28 -15.61
C VAL A 60 -1.04 6.59 -15.99
N TRP A 61 -1.14 7.52 -15.05
CA TRP A 61 -1.58 8.88 -15.32
C TRP A 61 -0.45 9.66 -15.99
N ASP A 62 -0.69 10.15 -17.20
CA ASP A 62 0.30 10.90 -17.98
C ASP A 62 0.33 12.36 -17.54
N VAL A 63 1.19 12.66 -16.55
CA VAL A 63 1.38 14.03 -16.04
C VAL A 63 1.91 14.97 -17.13
N ALA A 64 2.73 14.48 -18.07
CA ALA A 64 3.28 15.32 -19.14
C ALA A 64 2.20 15.80 -20.11
N ARG A 65 1.17 14.97 -20.37
CA ARG A 65 0.03 15.34 -21.22
C ARG A 65 -1.08 16.08 -20.47
N ASN A 66 -1.40 15.65 -19.26
CA ASN A 66 -2.58 16.11 -18.53
C ASN A 66 -2.28 17.13 -17.42
N GLY A 67 -1.00 17.30 -17.05
CA GLY A 67 -0.60 17.99 -15.84
C GLY A 67 -0.89 17.17 -14.57
N LEU A 68 -0.64 17.81 -13.41
CA LEU A 68 -1.09 17.27 -12.13
C LEU A 68 -2.62 17.33 -12.05
N PRO A 69 -3.26 16.35 -11.39
CA PRO A 69 -4.71 16.36 -11.24
C PRO A 69 -5.17 17.52 -10.35
N SER A 70 -6.45 17.90 -10.46
CA SER A 70 -7.08 18.83 -9.52
C SER A 70 -7.29 18.16 -8.16
N PHE A 71 -6.27 18.23 -7.30
CA PHE A 71 -6.31 17.65 -5.95
C PHE A 71 -7.53 18.12 -5.15
N ALA A 72 -8.13 17.19 -4.42
CA ALA A 72 -9.25 17.48 -3.52
C ALA A 72 -9.12 16.63 -2.25
N TYR A 73 -9.64 17.15 -1.14
CA TYR A 73 -9.78 16.40 0.10
C TYR A 73 -11.25 16.39 0.49
N THR A 74 -11.94 15.30 0.18
CA THR A 74 -13.37 15.12 0.43
C THR A 74 -13.66 13.66 0.81
N PRO A 75 -12.98 13.10 1.81
CA PRO A 75 -13.17 11.70 2.18
C PRO A 75 -14.59 11.49 2.73
N SER A 76 -15.19 10.35 2.40
CA SER A 76 -16.55 10.00 2.77
C SER A 76 -16.66 8.48 2.94
N PRO A 77 -16.84 7.97 4.17
CA PRO A 77 -16.91 6.53 4.41
C PRO A 77 -18.28 5.96 4.02
N ASP A 78 -18.63 6.07 2.74
CA ASP A 78 -19.90 5.60 2.15
C ASP A 78 -19.74 4.32 1.32
N GLY A 79 -18.52 3.79 1.28
CA GLY A 79 -18.14 2.60 0.54
C GLY A 79 -17.63 2.85 -0.88
N ARG A 80 -17.56 4.12 -1.30
CA ARG A 80 -16.91 4.55 -2.52
C ARG A 80 -15.61 5.24 -2.18
N ALA A 81 -14.59 4.98 -3.00
CA ALA A 81 -13.29 5.61 -2.83
C ALA A 81 -13.36 7.10 -3.18
N ASP A 82 -13.02 7.95 -2.22
CA ASP A 82 -13.01 9.41 -2.39
C ASP A 82 -11.63 10.04 -2.13
N PRO A 83 -11.36 11.23 -2.70
CA PRO A 83 -10.09 11.94 -2.47
C PRO A 83 -9.82 12.17 -0.98
N GLY A 84 -8.64 11.78 -0.51
CA GLY A 84 -8.27 11.74 0.90
C GLY A 84 -8.37 10.35 1.55
N GLU A 85 -8.85 9.34 0.82
CA GLU A 85 -8.92 7.97 1.33
C GLU A 85 -7.80 7.08 0.80
N VAL A 86 -7.37 6.14 1.64
CA VAL A 86 -6.42 5.07 1.30
C VAL A 86 -7.18 3.78 1.03
N VAL A 87 -7.26 3.36 -0.23
CA VAL A 87 -8.01 2.18 -0.67
C VAL A 87 -7.09 1.10 -1.23
N TRP A 88 -7.58 -0.13 -1.39
CA TRP A 88 -6.82 -1.19 -2.06
C TRP A 88 -7.23 -1.33 -3.51
N ALA A 89 -6.24 -1.31 -4.40
CA ALA A 89 -6.42 -1.47 -5.83
C ALA A 89 -5.31 -2.33 -6.44
N TRP A 90 -5.59 -2.87 -7.62
CA TRP A 90 -4.57 -3.49 -8.45
C TRP A 90 -3.59 -2.42 -8.97
N VAL A 91 -2.31 -2.57 -8.65
CA VAL A 91 -1.25 -1.69 -9.15
C VAL A 91 -0.35 -2.45 -10.12
N PRO A 92 -0.24 -2.01 -11.39
CA PRO A 92 0.61 -2.64 -12.39
C PRO A 92 2.10 -2.53 -12.02
N TYR A 93 2.87 -3.55 -12.35
CA TYR A 93 4.33 -3.47 -12.30
C TYR A 93 4.85 -2.48 -13.36
N GLU A 94 6.07 -1.99 -13.17
CA GLU A 94 6.66 -0.99 -14.08
C GLU A 94 7.29 -1.65 -15.29
N GLU A 95 7.92 -2.81 -15.06
CA GLU A 95 8.63 -3.60 -16.05
C GLU A 95 7.66 -4.32 -16.99
N ASP A 96 6.52 -4.73 -16.46
CA ASP A 96 5.45 -5.41 -17.20
C ASP A 96 4.08 -4.98 -16.67
N PRO A 97 3.40 -4.03 -17.33
CA PRO A 97 2.07 -3.56 -16.96
C PRO A 97 0.97 -4.63 -17.08
N SER A 98 1.23 -5.76 -17.74
CA SER A 98 0.31 -6.91 -17.78
C SER A 98 0.25 -7.66 -16.44
N GLN A 99 1.27 -7.46 -15.61
CA GLN A 99 1.40 -7.99 -14.26
C GLN A 99 1.16 -6.88 -13.23
N GLY A 100 0.84 -7.29 -12.00
CA GLY A 100 0.57 -6.35 -10.92
C GLY A 100 0.33 -7.04 -9.61
N LYS A 101 0.06 -6.24 -8.57
CA LYS A 101 -0.35 -6.76 -7.27
C LYS A 101 -1.30 -5.79 -6.59
N ASP A 102 -2.07 -6.32 -5.65
CA ASP A 102 -2.95 -5.52 -4.81
C ASP A 102 -2.13 -4.70 -3.81
N ARG A 103 -2.37 -3.39 -3.74
CA ARG A 103 -1.64 -2.46 -2.88
C ARG A 103 -2.55 -1.37 -2.33
N PRO A 104 -2.21 -0.80 -1.15
CA PRO A 104 -2.79 0.46 -0.73
C PRO A 104 -2.41 1.56 -1.74
N VAL A 105 -3.37 2.43 -2.04
CA VAL A 105 -3.21 3.63 -2.85
C VAL A 105 -3.94 4.78 -2.19
N LEU A 106 -3.35 5.98 -2.21
CA LEU A 106 -4.02 7.20 -1.77
C LEU A 106 -4.80 7.80 -2.95
N VAL A 107 -6.09 8.04 -2.77
CA VAL A 107 -6.91 8.75 -3.76
C VAL A 107 -6.63 10.24 -3.64
N LEU A 108 -6.16 10.84 -4.73
CA LEU A 108 -5.72 12.25 -4.79
C LEU A 108 -6.79 13.17 -5.39
N ALA A 109 -7.52 12.64 -6.36
CA ALA A 109 -8.52 13.40 -7.10
C ALA A 109 -9.49 12.47 -7.85
N ARG A 110 -10.61 13.04 -8.28
CA ARG A 110 -11.44 12.49 -9.36
C ARG A 110 -11.12 13.24 -10.64
N SER A 111 -10.97 12.51 -11.74
CA SER A 111 -10.81 13.04 -13.08
C SER A 111 -11.72 12.26 -14.02
N ASP A 112 -12.72 12.95 -14.56
CA ASP A 112 -13.85 12.34 -15.27
C ASP A 112 -14.50 11.22 -14.43
N ALA A 113 -14.67 10.03 -15.01
CA ALA A 113 -15.21 8.86 -14.34
C ALA A 113 -14.14 8.03 -13.59
N ARG A 114 -12.90 8.54 -13.46
CA ARG A 114 -11.76 7.81 -12.91
C ARG A 114 -11.19 8.47 -11.65
N LEU A 115 -10.46 7.67 -10.89
CA LEU A 115 -9.69 8.11 -9.74
C LEU A 115 -8.24 8.32 -10.16
N VAL A 116 -7.63 9.43 -9.73
CA VAL A 116 -6.18 9.59 -9.80
C VAL A 116 -5.61 9.26 -8.43
N VAL A 117 -4.67 8.32 -8.37
CA VAL A 117 -4.16 7.75 -7.12
C VAL A 117 -2.63 7.69 -7.10
N ALA A 118 -2.04 7.75 -5.90
CA ALA A 118 -0.63 7.48 -5.66
C ALA A 118 -0.44 6.12 -4.99
N GLN A 119 0.56 5.36 -5.46
CA GLN A 119 0.93 4.07 -4.85
C GLN A 119 1.46 4.28 -3.43
N MET A 120 1.09 3.38 -2.51
CA MET A 120 1.64 3.35 -1.16
C MET A 120 2.45 2.09 -0.88
N THR A 121 3.38 2.20 0.06
CA THR A 121 4.17 1.09 0.59
C THR A 121 4.44 1.28 2.08
N SER A 122 4.64 0.19 2.81
CA SER A 122 5.13 0.21 4.20
C SER A 122 6.61 -0.20 4.27
N ARG A 123 7.30 -0.15 3.14
CA ARG A 123 8.74 -0.37 3.05
C ARG A 123 9.37 0.99 3.27
N ASP A 124 10.26 1.04 4.25
CA ASP A 124 11.08 2.21 4.53
C ASP A 124 12.09 2.38 3.39
N HIS A 125 12.05 3.55 2.74
CA HIS A 125 12.97 3.95 1.70
C HIS A 125 13.90 5.10 2.11
N ASP A 126 13.94 5.51 3.38
CA ASP A 126 14.81 6.60 3.85
C ASP A 126 16.28 6.25 3.70
N ALA A 127 16.67 5.05 4.16
CA ALA A 127 18.04 4.57 4.09
C ALA A 127 18.53 4.40 2.64
N ASP A 128 17.61 4.18 1.70
CA ASP A 128 17.89 3.90 0.30
C ASP A 128 17.46 5.05 -0.63
N ALA A 129 17.06 6.22 -0.11
CA ALA A 129 16.41 7.28 -0.90
C ALA A 129 17.27 7.75 -2.09
N ALA A 130 18.57 7.92 -1.88
CA ALA A 130 19.50 8.27 -2.95
C ALA A 130 19.64 7.17 -4.01
N GLN A 131 19.53 5.90 -3.61
CA GLN A 131 19.56 4.77 -4.52
C GLN A 131 18.24 4.67 -5.30
N GLU A 132 17.10 4.91 -4.66
CA GLU A 132 15.77 4.97 -5.28
C GLU A 132 15.68 6.10 -6.32
N ALA A 133 16.18 7.30 -5.98
CA ALA A 133 16.18 8.45 -6.88
C ALA A 133 17.01 8.22 -8.16
N ARG A 134 18.08 7.41 -8.10
CA ARG A 134 18.84 6.99 -9.30
C ARG A 134 18.01 6.17 -10.28
N TRP A 135 16.95 5.52 -9.79
CA TRP A 135 15.97 4.79 -10.59
C TRP A 135 14.72 5.63 -10.88
N GLY A 136 14.74 6.93 -10.57
CA GLY A 136 13.62 7.85 -10.78
C GLY A 136 12.47 7.67 -9.80
N ARG A 137 12.68 6.99 -8.67
CA ARG A 137 11.64 6.72 -7.67
C ARG A 137 11.77 7.66 -6.49
N TYR A 138 10.65 8.29 -6.13
CA TYR A 138 10.58 9.31 -5.09
C TYR A 138 9.40 8.99 -4.16
N TRP A 139 9.67 9.02 -2.86
CA TRP A 139 8.73 8.63 -1.83
C TRP A 139 8.55 9.76 -0.82
N TYR A 140 7.37 9.84 -0.20
CA TYR A 140 7.03 10.80 0.84
C TYR A 140 6.40 10.08 2.03
N ASP A 141 6.91 10.34 3.22
CA ASP A 141 6.39 9.78 4.47
C ASP A 141 4.97 10.24 4.77
N VAL A 142 4.08 9.28 5.01
CA VAL A 142 2.71 9.56 5.47
C VAL A 142 2.45 9.01 6.87
N GLY A 143 3.47 8.44 7.52
CA GLY A 143 3.37 7.91 8.87
C GLY A 143 2.48 6.67 8.95
N THR A 144 1.80 6.49 10.07
CA THR A 144 0.95 5.32 10.35
C THR A 144 -0.52 5.66 10.17
N GLY A 145 -1.37 4.65 9.96
CA GLY A 145 -2.80 4.85 9.92
C GLY A 145 -3.60 3.56 9.77
N ALA A 146 -4.93 3.68 9.85
CA ALA A 146 -5.85 2.54 9.88
C ALA A 146 -5.84 1.70 8.58
N TRP A 147 -5.20 2.18 7.51
CA TRP A 147 -4.99 1.42 6.28
C TRP A 147 -4.10 0.20 6.48
N ASP A 148 -3.13 0.26 7.40
CA ASP A 148 -2.30 -0.88 7.80
C ASP A 148 -2.73 -1.39 9.19
N ARG A 149 -3.24 -2.61 9.26
CA ARG A 149 -3.64 -3.28 10.52
C ARG A 149 -2.49 -3.44 11.51
N LYS A 150 -1.24 -3.47 11.02
CA LYS A 150 -0.04 -3.53 11.85
C LYS A 150 0.43 -2.15 12.30
N GLY A 151 -0.21 -1.07 11.84
CA GLY A 151 0.15 0.31 12.18
C GLY A 151 1.56 0.69 11.78
N ARG A 152 2.08 0.11 10.68
CA ARG A 152 3.46 0.41 10.24
C ARG A 152 3.52 1.77 9.55
N PRO A 153 4.65 2.49 9.71
CA PRO A 153 4.94 3.66 8.88
C PRO A 153 4.82 3.30 7.40
N SER A 154 4.25 4.22 6.64
CA SER A 154 3.96 4.08 5.22
C SER A 154 4.42 5.32 4.48
N GLU A 155 4.69 5.13 3.19
CA GLU A 155 5.12 6.14 2.26
C GLU A 155 4.21 6.15 1.03
N VAL A 156 4.07 7.31 0.41
CA VAL A 156 3.42 7.53 -0.88
C VAL A 156 4.46 7.74 -1.96
N ARG A 157 4.24 7.19 -3.15
CA ARG A 157 5.09 7.42 -4.33
C ARG A 157 4.72 8.71 -5.05
N LEU A 158 5.72 9.52 -5.41
CA LEU A 158 5.54 10.85 -6.01
C LEU A 158 5.73 10.86 -7.54
N ASP A 159 6.61 10.02 -8.06
CA ASP A 159 7.01 10.00 -9.48
C ASP A 159 6.05 9.24 -10.40
N ARG A 160 5.06 8.55 -9.82
CA ARG A 160 4.14 7.70 -10.58
C ARG A 160 2.72 7.77 -10.04
N LEU A 161 1.89 8.49 -10.76
CA LEU A 161 0.44 8.53 -10.54
C LEU A 161 -0.27 7.50 -11.43
N LEU A 162 -1.41 6.99 -10.96
CA LEU A 162 -2.22 6.01 -11.68
C LEU A 162 -3.64 6.53 -11.88
N SER A 163 -4.24 6.18 -13.01
CA SER A 163 -5.67 6.35 -13.30
C SER A 163 -6.41 5.03 -13.12
N VAL A 164 -7.27 4.98 -12.11
CA VAL A 164 -7.95 3.75 -11.67
C VAL A 164 -9.45 3.89 -11.91
N ASP A 165 -10.05 2.81 -12.43
CA ASP A 165 -11.50 2.68 -12.51
C ASP A 165 -12.06 2.54 -11.08
N PRO A 166 -13.05 3.33 -10.63
CA PRO A 166 -13.65 3.16 -9.31
C PRO A 166 -14.13 1.73 -9.04
N ALA A 167 -14.61 1.00 -10.05
CA ALA A 167 -15.01 -0.41 -9.94
C ALA A 167 -13.81 -1.36 -9.75
N ALA A 168 -12.58 -0.88 -9.90
CA ALA A 168 -11.34 -1.62 -9.62
C ALA A 168 -10.91 -1.59 -8.15
N VAL A 169 -11.53 -0.74 -7.34
CA VAL A 169 -11.28 -0.68 -5.90
C VAL A 169 -11.82 -1.96 -5.24
N ARG A 170 -10.98 -2.64 -4.45
CA ARG A 170 -11.27 -3.98 -3.92
C ARG A 170 -11.66 -3.99 -2.46
N ARG A 171 -11.22 -2.98 -1.70
CA ARG A 171 -11.50 -2.85 -0.27
C ARG A 171 -11.63 -1.37 0.06
N GLU A 172 -12.71 -1.07 0.78
CA GLU A 172 -12.99 0.24 1.35
C GLU A 172 -11.84 0.70 2.26
N GLY A 173 -11.55 1.99 2.13
CA GLY A 173 -10.32 2.57 2.62
C GLY A 173 -10.34 3.02 4.06
N ALA A 174 -9.24 3.62 4.48
CA ALA A 174 -9.16 4.45 5.67
C ALA A 174 -8.98 5.91 5.24
N THR A 175 -9.55 6.85 5.99
CA THR A 175 -9.30 8.27 5.76
C THR A 175 -7.90 8.65 6.21
N MET A 176 -7.13 9.29 5.32
CA MET A 176 -5.87 9.94 5.66
C MET A 176 -6.17 11.27 6.35
N GLU A 177 -5.36 11.66 7.33
CA GLU A 177 -5.48 12.98 7.95
C GLU A 177 -5.25 14.09 6.90
N GLN A 178 -6.05 15.16 6.94
CA GLN A 178 -5.96 16.27 6.00
C GLN A 178 -4.56 16.90 5.93
N ALA A 179 -3.89 17.10 7.07
CA ALA A 179 -2.55 17.70 7.08
C ALA A 179 -1.51 16.81 6.37
N VAL A 180 -1.60 15.49 6.52
CA VAL A 180 -0.73 14.54 5.82
C VAL A 180 -1.02 14.55 4.32
N PHE A 181 -2.30 14.58 3.94
CA PHE A 181 -2.72 14.71 2.54
C PHE A 181 -2.18 15.99 1.90
N ASP A 182 -2.27 17.14 2.58
CA ASP A 182 -1.76 18.42 2.09
C ASP A 182 -0.23 18.40 1.92
N GLY A 183 0.47 17.68 2.81
CA GLY A 183 1.90 17.40 2.68
C GLY A 183 2.24 16.61 1.41
N VAL A 184 1.48 15.55 1.13
CA VAL A 184 1.61 14.76 -0.12
C VAL A 184 1.37 15.64 -1.34
N VAL A 185 0.30 16.45 -1.35
CA VAL A 185 -0.01 17.36 -2.46
C VAL A 185 1.13 18.36 -2.71
N THR A 186 1.71 18.88 -1.63
CA THR A 186 2.86 19.80 -1.70
C THR A 186 4.08 19.09 -2.29
N ALA A 187 4.40 17.89 -1.83
CA ALA A 187 5.52 17.09 -2.34
C ALA A 187 5.34 16.72 -3.82
N LEU A 188 4.13 16.36 -4.25
CA LEU A 188 3.81 16.11 -5.65
C LEU A 188 4.03 17.36 -6.51
N LYS A 189 3.55 18.53 -6.06
CA LYS A 189 3.76 19.80 -6.78
C LYS A 189 5.24 20.15 -6.92
N GLN A 190 6.04 19.90 -5.89
CA GLN A 190 7.49 20.15 -5.91
C GLN A 190 8.23 19.15 -6.81
N HIS A 191 7.81 17.89 -6.84
CA HIS A 191 8.45 16.88 -7.67
C HIS A 191 8.23 17.11 -9.16
N TRP A 192 7.06 17.61 -9.55
CA TRP A 192 6.65 17.83 -10.93
C TRP A 192 6.72 19.30 -11.41
N SER A 193 7.36 20.19 -10.65
CA SER A 193 7.52 21.61 -10.99
C SER A 193 8.60 21.87 -12.04
#